data_AF-H6RBG9-F1
#
_entry.id   AF-H6RBG9-F1
#
_cell.length_a   1.000
_cell.length_b   1.000
_cell.length_c   1.000
_cell.angle_alpha   90.00
_cell.angle_beta   90.00
_cell.angle_gamma   90.00
#
_symmetry.space_group_name_H-M   'P 1'
#
loop_
_entity.id
_entity.type
_entity.pdbx_description
1 polymer ?
#
loop_
_entity_poly.entity_id
_entity_poly.type
_entity_poly.pdbx_seq_one_letter_code
_entity_poly.pdbx_strand_id
1 'polypeptide(L)' 'MTVELAHRVMQEHIDCPVTVCAIKSQAKTLLVQHNRMSPANRVKFGY' A
#
# COMPACT_ATOMS: atom_id res chain seq x y z
N MET A 1 10.78 -4.35 7.49
CA MET A 1 9.47 -3.65 7.53
C MET A 1 8.40 -4.69 7.82
N THR A 2 7.74 -4.62 8.98
CA THR A 2 6.64 -5.53 9.36
C THR A 2 5.31 -4.98 8.85
N VAL A 3 4.28 -5.83 8.79
CA VAL A 3 2.93 -5.45 8.34
C VAL A 3 2.36 -4.33 9.22
N GLU A 4 2.58 -4.36 10.53
CA GLU A 4 2.13 -3.30 11.45
C GLU A 4 2.81 -1.96 11.16
N LEU A 5 4.11 -1.98 10.85
CA LEU A 5 4.84 -0.77 10.45
C LEU A 5 4.32 -0.25 9.11
N ALA A 6 3.98 -1.14 8.17
CA ALA A 6 3.40 -0.76 6.89
C ALA A 6 2.01 -0.10 7.04
N HIS A 7 1.18 -0.58 7.97
CA HIS A 7 -0.09 0.08 8.31
C HIS A 7 0.14 1.45 8.95
N ARG A 8 1.09 1.54 9.90
CA ARG A 8 1.41 2.80 10.56
C ARG A 8 1.95 3.82 9.57
N VAL A 9 2.82 3.43 8.65
CA VAL A 9 3.31 4.29 7.55
C VAL A 9 2.16 4.73 6.65
N MET A 10 1.23 3.84 6.27
CA MET A 10 0.07 4.21 5.47
C MET A 10 -0.83 5.24 6.17
N GLN A 11 -0.99 5.14 7.50
CA GLN A 11 -1.78 6.08 8.31
C GLN A 11 -1.05 7.39 8.60
N GLU A 12 0.23 7.33 8.97
CA GLU A 12 1.06 8.49 9.33
C GLU A 12 1.38 9.33 8.09
N HIS A 13 1.62 8.68 6.95
CA HIS A 13 1.81 9.34 5.66
C HIS A 13 0.51 9.43 4.86
N ILE A 14 -0.66 9.62 5.51
CA ILE A 14 -1.94 9.76 4.81
C ILE A 14 -1.91 10.92 3.80
N ASP A 15 -1.28 12.03 4.19
CA ASP A 15 -1.12 13.26 3.40
C ASP A 15 -0.02 13.14 2.34
N CYS A 16 0.90 12.17 2.49
CA CYS A 16 2.03 12.01 1.59
C CYS A 16 1.67 11.15 0.36
N PRO A 17 1.88 11.61 -0.87
CA PRO A 17 1.63 10.81 -2.07
C PRO A 17 2.60 9.62 -2.16
N VAL A 18 2.08 8.44 -2.50
CA VAL A 18 2.85 7.17 -2.59
C VAL A 18 3.96 7.26 -3.64
N THR A 19 3.81 8.14 -4.63
CA THR A 19 4.79 8.40 -5.69
C THR A 19 6.05 9.11 -5.18
N VAL A 20 5.94 9.87 -4.10
CA VAL A 20 7.06 10.65 -3.53
C VAL A 20 7.62 9.97 -2.28
N CYS A 21 6.77 9.29 -1.51
CA CYS A 21 7.19 8.64 -0.28
C CYS A 21 7.61 7.19 -0.53
N ALA A 22 8.92 6.97 -0.66
CA ALA A 22 9.51 5.64 -0.87
C ALA A 22 9.09 4.62 0.20
N ILE A 23 8.93 5.06 1.46
CA ILE A 23 8.48 4.22 2.58
C ILE A 23 7.02 3.78 2.38
N LYS A 24 6.15 4.65 1.86
CA LYS A 24 4.74 4.33 1.56
C LYS A 24 4.63 3.36 0.38
N SER A 25 5.49 3.52 -0.63
CA SER A 25 5.60 2.55 -1.74
C SER A 25 6.05 1.18 -1.25
N GLN A 26 7.10 1.12 -0.41
CA GLN A 26 7.54 -0.12 0.23
C GLN A 26 6.46 -0.76 1.11
N ALA A 27 5.78 0.04 1.94
CA ALA A 27 4.67 -0.42 2.78
C ALA A 27 3.55 -1.03 1.94
N LYS A 28 3.18 -0.37 0.83
CA LYS A 28 2.18 -0.89 -0.12
C LYS A 28 2.62 -2.22 -0.73
N THR A 29 3.85 -2.31 -1.22
CA THR A 29 4.39 -3.54 -1.82
C THR A 29 4.40 -4.70 -0.82
N LEU A 30 4.80 -4.44 0.42
CA LEU A 30 4.75 -5.43 1.50
C LEU A 30 3.32 -5.87 1.82
N LEU A 31 2.38 -4.93 1.89
CA LEU A 31 0.98 -5.25 2.17
C LEU A 31 0.33 -6.06 1.05
N VAL A 32 0.71 -5.80 -0.20
CA VAL A 32 0.29 -6.58 -1.37
C VAL A 32 0.94 -7.98 -1.33
N GLN A 33 2.24 -8.09 -1.04
CA GLN A 33 2.93 -9.38 -0.92
C GLN A 33 2.33 -10.26 0.19
N HIS A 34 1.96 -9.65 1.32
CA HIS A 34 1.32 -10.36 2.43
C HIS A 34 -0.19 -10.59 2.22
N ASN A 35 -0.74 -10.30 1.03
CA ASN A 35 -2.19 -10.40 0.73
C ASN A 35 -3.10 -9.63 1.70
N ARG A 36 -2.55 -8.70 2.49
CA ARG A 36 -3.30 -7.90 3.48
C ARG A 36 -3.84 -6.59 2.89
N MET A 37 -3.40 -6.23 1.69
CA MET A 37 -3.98 -5.17 0.88
C MET A 37 -4.30 -5.78 -0.48
N SER A 38 -5.59 -5.97 -0.76
CA SER A 38 -6.02 -6.36 -2.10
C SER A 38 -5.47 -5.32 -3.07
N PRO A 39 -4.69 -5.71 -4.10
CA PRO A 39 -4.41 -4.78 -5.16
C PRO A 39 -5.77 -4.30 -5.66
N ALA A 40 -6.01 -2.99 -5.65
CA ALA A 40 -7.16 -2.37 -6.33
C ALA A 40 -7.03 -2.51 -7.87
N ASN A 41 -6.41 -3.60 -8.33
CA ASN A 41 -6.24 -4.00 -9.72
C ASN A 41 -7.23 -5.12 -10.10
N ARG A 42 -8.36 -5.22 -9.39
CA ARG A 42 -9.58 -5.67 -10.07
C ARG A 42 -10.07 -4.51 -10.91
N VAL A 43 -9.38 -4.28 -12.03
CA VAL A 43 -9.98 -3.61 -13.17
C VAL A 43 -11.19 -4.48 -13.52
N LYS A 44 -12.38 -4.06 -13.11
CA LYS A 44 -13.61 -4.60 -13.68
C LYS A 44 -13.64 -4.08 -15.10
N PHE A 45 -12.96 -4.77 -16.02
CA PHE A 45 -13.31 -4.70 -17.42
C PHE A 45 -14.70 -5.35 -17.53
N GLY A 46 -15.74 -4.51 -17.48
CA GLY A 46 -17.10 -4.92 -17.79
C GLY A 46 -17.18 -5.22 -19.28
N TYR A 47 -17.73 -6.40 -19.60
CA TYR A 47 -18.20 -6.79 -20.93
C TYR A 47 -19.51 -6.08 -21.27
#